data_AF-A0A8I3AP83-F1
#
_entry.id   AF-A0A8I3AP83-F1
#
_cell.length_a   1.000
_cell.length_b   1.000
_cell.length_c   1.000
_cell.angle_alpha   90.00
_cell.angle_beta   90.00
_cell.angle_gamma   90.00
#
_symmetry.space_group_name_H-M   'P 1'
#
loop_
_entity.id
_entity.type
_entity.pdbx_description
1 polymer ?
#
loop_
_entity_poly.entity_id
_entity_poly.type
_entity_poly.pdbx_seq_one_letter_code
_entity_poly.pdbx_strand_id
1 'polypeptide(L)'
;MLHRSLTWYLCVFVVDTVAWFYLRHYSFQFHRTSFLAVFPLRPFSLLATNRSPAKTLTYWHRPHTSKTRLPVLFIHGIGIGLYQYIDFLADLNAENSQSSPDGQVGIIALEILSVSSRITGEAMAKDEMCAEIACILNAHGWQRLVLVSHSPPRRLAQFCLLTQWLFYSIFLMWRTTS
;
A
#
# COMPACT_ATOMS: atom_id res chain seq x y z
N MET A 1 -26.07 10.62 -0.02
CA MET A 1 -25.20 9.63 -0.67
C MET A 1 -25.75 8.24 -0.35
N LEU A 2 -26.08 7.42 -1.36
CA LEU A 2 -26.50 6.04 -1.11
C LEU A 2 -25.27 5.19 -0.82
N HIS A 3 -25.19 4.65 0.39
CA HIS A 3 -24.20 3.63 0.72
C HIS A 3 -24.43 2.40 -0.16
N ARG A 4 -23.36 1.66 -0.46
CA ARG A 4 -23.46 0.41 -1.20
C ARG A 4 -24.23 -0.62 -0.36
N SER A 5 -24.78 -1.66 -1.00
CA SER A 5 -25.52 -2.70 -0.30
C SER A 5 -24.64 -3.41 0.75
N LEU A 6 -25.27 -4.00 1.78
CA LEU A 6 -24.54 -4.82 2.76
C LEU A 6 -23.79 -5.98 2.08
N THR A 7 -24.39 -6.58 1.05
CA THR A 7 -23.77 -7.62 0.22
C THR A 7 -22.47 -7.14 -0.41
N TRP A 8 -22.41 -5.90 -0.91
CA TRP A 8 -21.16 -5.34 -1.43
C TRP A 8 -20.07 -5.29 -0.36
N TYR A 9 -20.40 -4.82 0.84
CA TYR A 9 -19.43 -4.76 1.93
C TYR A 9 -19.02 -6.14 2.45
N LEU A 10 -19.89 -7.14 2.37
CA LEU A 10 -19.53 -8.53 2.60
C LEU A 10 -18.51 -9.03 1.56
N CYS A 11 -18.71 -8.71 0.28
CA CYS A 11 -17.71 -9.03 -0.75
C CYS A 11 -16.36 -8.35 -0.48
N VAL A 12 -16.37 -7.06 -0.11
CA VAL A 12 -15.14 -6.33 0.27
C VAL A 12 -14.44 -7.00 1.45
N PHE A 13 -15.19 -7.47 2.45
CA PHE A 13 -14.63 -8.20 3.60
C PHE A 13 -13.93 -9.51 3.18
N VAL A 14 -14.58 -10.30 2.32
CA VAL A 14 -14.00 -11.56 1.82
C VAL A 14 -12.73 -11.28 1.02
N VAL A 15 -12.79 -10.33 0.08
CA VAL A 15 -11.65 -9.95 -0.77
C VAL A 15 -10.47 -9.43 0.06
N ASP A 16 -10.75 -8.60 1.06
CA ASP A 16 -9.73 -8.10 2.00
C ASP A 16 -9.06 -9.23 2.79
N THR A 17 -9.87 -10.17 3.26
CA THR A 17 -9.40 -11.35 4.00
C THR A 17 -8.48 -12.20 3.12
N VAL A 18 -8.90 -12.46 1.87
CA VAL A 18 -8.08 -13.18 0.89
C VAL A 18 -6.77 -12.45 0.64
N ALA A 19 -6.80 -11.12 0.44
CA ALA A 19 -5.60 -10.32 0.23
C ALA A 19 -4.63 -10.38 1.41
N TRP A 20 -5.14 -10.39 2.65
CA TRP A 20 -4.32 -10.54 3.84
C TRP A 20 -3.53 -11.86 3.80
N PHE A 21 -4.17 -12.97 3.47
CA PHE A 21 -3.51 -14.28 3.41
C PHE A 21 -2.45 -14.33 2.31
N TYR A 22 -2.75 -13.84 1.11
CA TYR A 22 -1.78 -13.80 0.02
C TYR A 22 -0.56 -12.93 0.34
N LEU A 23 -0.76 -11.71 0.86
CA LEU A 23 0.36 -10.84 1.21
C LEU A 23 1.21 -11.44 2.31
N ARG A 24 0.60 -12.12 3.29
CA ARG A 24 1.36 -12.84 4.32
C ARG A 24 2.13 -14.03 3.74
N HIS A 25 1.53 -14.78 2.81
CA HIS A 25 2.19 -15.86 2.07
C HIS A 25 3.41 -15.35 1.30
N TYR A 26 3.33 -14.18 0.66
CA TYR A 26 4.46 -13.51 0.01
C TYR A 26 5.41 -12.77 0.98
N SER A 27 5.38 -13.13 2.27
CA SER A 27 6.26 -12.61 3.31
C SER A 27 6.14 -11.10 3.62
N PHE A 28 5.06 -10.43 3.19
CA PHE A 28 4.79 -9.06 3.59
C PHE A 28 4.25 -8.96 5.00
N GLN A 29 4.77 -8.02 5.78
CA GLN A 29 4.41 -7.74 7.15
C GLN A 29 3.41 -6.59 7.22
N PHE A 30 2.21 -6.85 7.74
CA PHE A 30 1.19 -5.82 7.91
C PHE A 30 1.53 -4.89 9.08
N HIS A 31 1.43 -3.58 8.84
CA HIS A 31 1.58 -2.52 9.83
C HIS A 31 0.22 -1.83 10.02
N ARG A 32 -0.38 -2.06 11.19
CA ARG A 32 -1.75 -1.63 11.48
C ARG A 32 -1.82 -0.27 12.16
N THR A 33 -2.95 0.39 11.98
CA THR A 33 -3.41 1.54 12.78
C THR A 33 -4.62 1.11 13.63
N SER A 34 -5.42 2.07 14.11
CA SER A 34 -6.66 1.76 14.85
C SER A 34 -7.71 1.15 13.91
N PHE A 35 -8.28 -0.01 14.28
CA PHE A 35 -9.17 -0.80 13.43
C PHE A 35 -10.66 -0.46 13.56
N LEU A 36 -11.06 0.27 14.61
CA LEU A 36 -12.47 0.49 14.95
C LEU A 36 -13.19 1.54 14.08
N ALA A 37 -12.46 2.27 13.24
CA ALA A 37 -13.01 3.35 12.42
C ALA A 37 -13.32 2.94 10.97
N VAL A 38 -13.29 1.63 10.65
CA VAL A 38 -13.36 1.12 9.27
C VAL A 38 -14.42 0.02 9.14
N PHE A 39 -15.30 0.15 8.15
CA PHE A 39 -16.27 -0.86 7.77
C PHE A 39 -16.11 -1.28 6.30
N PRO A 40 -16.10 -2.59 5.98
CA PRO A 40 -16.20 -3.73 6.90
C PRO A 40 -14.98 -3.83 7.85
N LEU A 41 -15.23 -4.37 9.04
CA LEU A 41 -14.20 -4.58 10.06
C LEU A 41 -13.11 -5.52 9.54
N ARG A 42 -11.87 -5.30 9.97
CA ARG A 42 -10.69 -6.08 9.56
C ARG A 42 -10.14 -6.89 10.74
N PRO A 43 -10.80 -8.00 11.15
CA PRO A 43 -10.39 -8.75 12.34
C PRO A 43 -8.96 -9.29 12.22
N PHE A 44 -8.53 -9.66 11.01
CA PHE A 44 -7.16 -10.14 10.76
C PHE A 44 -6.09 -9.07 10.97
N SER A 45 -6.46 -7.78 10.93
CA SER A 45 -5.55 -6.70 11.32
C SER A 45 -5.12 -6.80 12.79
N LEU A 46 -5.92 -7.42 13.67
CA LEU A 46 -5.55 -7.61 15.08
C LEU A 46 -4.42 -8.62 15.26
N LEU A 47 -4.24 -9.54 14.30
CA LEU A 47 -3.15 -10.51 14.32
C LEU A 47 -1.80 -9.88 13.97
N ALA A 48 -1.79 -8.66 13.44
CA ALA A 48 -0.55 -7.97 13.15
C ALA A 48 0.11 -7.41 14.42
N THR A 49 1.36 -7.84 14.63
CA THR A 49 2.23 -7.39 15.71
C THR A 49 2.76 -5.98 15.47
N ASN A 50 2.95 -5.60 14.20
CA ASN A 50 3.58 -4.34 13.86
C ASN A 50 2.58 -3.20 13.85
N ARG A 51 2.97 -2.06 14.43
CA ARG A 51 2.20 -0.82 14.39
C ARG A 51 2.77 0.11 13.34
N SER A 52 1.88 0.79 12.63
CA SER A 52 2.29 1.90 11.77
C SER A 52 2.83 3.04 12.63
N PRO A 53 3.96 3.67 12.27
CA PRO A 53 4.40 4.91 12.89
C PRO A 53 3.52 6.11 12.48
N ALA A 54 2.77 5.98 11.39
CA ALA A 54 1.79 6.95 10.96
C ALA A 54 0.45 6.77 11.70
N LYS A 55 -0.36 7.84 11.74
CA LYS A 55 -1.58 7.88 12.54
C LYS A 55 -2.70 7.07 11.90
N THR A 56 -2.85 7.14 10.57
CA THR A 56 -4.02 6.61 9.89
C THR A 56 -3.68 5.64 8.76
N LEU A 57 -2.53 5.78 8.11
CA LEU A 57 -2.08 4.90 7.03
C LEU A 57 -1.67 3.52 7.53
N THR A 58 -2.36 2.52 7.00
CA THR A 58 -1.97 1.11 7.06
C THR A 58 -1.11 0.75 5.86
N TYR A 59 -0.18 -0.19 6.04
CA TYR A 59 0.66 -0.65 4.92
C TYR A 59 1.18 -2.06 5.14
N TRP A 60 1.63 -2.65 4.05
CA TRP A 60 2.34 -3.92 4.03
C TRP A 60 3.81 -3.67 3.72
N HIS A 61 4.70 -4.32 4.45
CA HIS A 61 6.13 -4.09 4.34
C HIS A 61 6.91 -5.38 4.13
N ARG A 62 7.78 -5.38 3.14
CA ARG A 62 8.86 -6.33 3.00
C ARG A 62 10.19 -5.61 3.25
N PRO A 63 11.05 -6.09 4.16
CA PRO A 63 12.32 -5.44 4.49
C PRO A 63 13.24 -5.25 3.29
N HIS A 64 13.96 -4.14 3.24
CA HIS A 64 15.00 -3.90 2.24
C HIS A 64 16.38 -4.28 2.80
N THR A 65 17.14 -5.11 2.09
CA THR A 65 18.54 -5.41 2.44
C THR A 65 19.52 -5.15 1.30
N SER A 66 19.01 -4.81 0.13
CA SER A 66 19.85 -4.51 -1.03
C SER A 66 20.61 -3.20 -0.89
N LYS A 67 21.85 -3.21 -1.38
CA LYS A 67 22.76 -2.06 -1.31
C LYS A 67 22.85 -1.32 -2.63
N THR A 68 22.60 -2.01 -3.74
CA THR A 68 22.71 -1.45 -5.09
C THR A 68 21.36 -1.07 -5.70
N ARG A 69 20.26 -1.73 -5.30
CA ARG A 69 18.91 -1.43 -5.78
C ARG A 69 18.17 -0.52 -4.81
N LEU A 70 17.25 0.27 -5.35
CA LEU A 70 16.37 1.13 -4.54
C LEU A 70 15.16 0.33 -4.04
N PRO A 71 14.68 0.61 -2.81
CA PRO A 71 13.41 0.07 -2.34
C PRO A 71 12.22 0.68 -3.09
N VAL A 72 11.07 0.03 -3.03
CA VAL A 72 9.85 0.44 -3.74
C VAL A 72 8.77 0.88 -2.76
N LEU A 73 8.24 2.09 -2.98
CA LEU A 73 7.00 2.55 -2.37
C LEU A 73 5.87 2.35 -3.38
N PHE A 74 4.93 1.47 -3.07
CA PHE A 74 3.75 1.23 -3.88
C PHE A 74 2.52 1.92 -3.28
N ILE A 75 1.81 2.71 -4.08
CA ILE A 75 0.56 3.39 -3.72
C ILE A 75 -0.57 2.87 -4.60
N HIS A 76 -1.54 2.24 -3.98
CA HIS A 76 -2.68 1.67 -4.69
C HIS A 76 -3.71 2.73 -5.12
N GLY A 77 -4.51 2.40 -6.13
CA GLY A 77 -5.57 3.26 -6.64
C GLY A 77 -6.94 3.06 -6.02
N ILE A 78 -7.94 3.75 -6.58
CA ILE A 78 -9.34 3.47 -6.27
C ILE A 78 -9.64 2.00 -6.59
N GLY A 79 -10.27 1.29 -5.65
CA GLY A 79 -10.57 -0.14 -5.82
C GLY A 79 -11.03 -0.81 -4.54
N ILE A 80 -10.63 -2.06 -4.34
CA ILE A 80 -10.92 -2.87 -3.14
C ILE A 80 -9.64 -3.04 -2.29
N GLY A 81 -8.78 -2.01 -2.29
CA GLY A 81 -7.48 -2.04 -1.61
C GLY A 81 -6.42 -2.78 -2.41
N LEU A 82 -5.54 -3.53 -1.73
CA LEU A 82 -4.36 -4.17 -2.34
C LEU A 82 -4.65 -5.46 -3.11
N TYR A 83 -5.86 -6.02 -3.02
CA TYR A 83 -6.20 -7.28 -3.68
C TYR A 83 -5.88 -7.28 -5.18
N GLN A 84 -6.24 -6.21 -5.87
CA GLN A 84 -6.03 -6.06 -7.32
C GLN A 84 -4.55 -5.92 -7.73
N TYR A 85 -3.64 -5.88 -6.76
CA TYR A 85 -2.20 -5.74 -6.98
C TYR A 85 -1.41 -6.90 -6.39
N ILE A 86 -2.07 -7.97 -5.91
CA ILE A 86 -1.38 -9.12 -5.31
C ILE A 86 -0.39 -9.72 -6.31
N ASP A 87 -0.82 -9.99 -7.53
CA ASP A 87 0.03 -10.61 -8.55
C ASP A 87 1.21 -9.70 -8.90
N PHE A 88 0.96 -8.41 -9.10
CA PHE A 88 2.02 -7.42 -9.31
C PHE A 88 3.03 -7.37 -8.16
N LEU A 89 2.55 -7.35 -6.91
CA LEU A 89 3.42 -7.33 -5.73
C LEU A 89 4.18 -8.65 -5.55
N ALA A 90 3.57 -9.77 -5.94
CA ALA A 90 4.18 -11.10 -5.93
C ALA A 90 5.28 -11.21 -6.99
N ASP A 91 5.02 -10.75 -8.21
CA ASP A 91 6.00 -10.74 -9.31
C ASP A 91 7.18 -9.84 -8.97
N LEU A 92 6.90 -8.62 -8.48
CA LEU A 92 7.93 -7.70 -8.02
C LEU A 92 8.75 -8.30 -6.87
N ASN A 93 8.13 -9.08 -5.99
CA ASN A 93 8.82 -9.79 -4.93
C ASN A 93 9.70 -10.93 -5.50
N ALA A 94 9.16 -11.73 -6.41
CA ALA A 94 9.80 -12.90 -7.02
C ALA A 94 11.05 -12.53 -7.83
N GLU A 95 10.94 -11.53 -8.72
CA GLU A 95 12.06 -11.00 -9.51
C GLU A 95 13.23 -10.55 -8.61
N ASN A 96 12.90 -10.03 -7.43
CA ASN A 96 13.88 -9.53 -6.47
C ASN A 96 14.38 -10.57 -5.46
N SER A 97 13.79 -11.77 -5.45
CA SER A 97 14.08 -12.85 -4.49
C SER A 97 15.05 -13.92 -5.01
N GLN A 98 15.37 -13.91 -6.31
CA GLN A 98 16.36 -14.82 -6.88
C GLN A 98 17.73 -14.52 -6.32
N SER A 99 18.11 -15.22 -5.24
CA SER A 99 19.44 -15.44 -4.65
C SER A 99 20.53 -14.48 -5.15
N SER A 100 20.29 -13.19 -5.09
CA SER A 100 21.22 -12.21 -5.59
C SER A 100 22.19 -11.95 -4.45
N PRO A 101 23.50 -11.90 -4.73
CA PRO A 101 24.49 -11.57 -3.70
C PRO A 101 24.24 -10.17 -3.10
N ASP A 102 23.45 -9.35 -3.80
CA ASP A 102 23.07 -8.01 -3.40
C ASP A 102 21.87 -7.98 -2.42
N GLY A 103 21.20 -9.09 -2.07
CA GLY A 103 20.11 -9.10 -1.07
C GLY A 103 18.71 -8.87 -1.66
N GLN A 104 17.74 -8.40 -0.85
CA GLN A 104 16.35 -8.22 -1.30
C GLN A 104 15.93 -6.75 -1.43
N VAL A 105 15.15 -6.46 -2.47
CA VAL A 105 14.46 -5.17 -2.62
C VAL A 105 13.28 -5.12 -1.64
N GLY A 106 13.25 -4.08 -0.82
CA GLY A 106 12.16 -3.87 0.11
C GLY A 106 11.00 -3.18 -0.59
N ILE A 107 9.79 -3.48 -0.11
CA ILE A 107 8.55 -2.97 -0.68
C ILE A 107 7.67 -2.48 0.46
N ILE A 108 7.24 -1.22 0.41
CA ILE A 108 6.16 -0.70 1.23
C ILE A 108 4.95 -0.52 0.32
N ALA A 109 3.92 -1.34 0.50
CA ALA A 109 2.65 -1.21 -0.19
C ALA A 109 1.65 -0.49 0.73
N LEU A 110 1.43 0.79 0.47
CA LEU A 110 0.48 1.62 1.21
C LEU A 110 -0.95 1.23 0.86
N GLU A 111 -1.82 1.24 1.87
CA GLU A 111 -3.26 1.03 1.71
C GLU A 111 -4.03 2.24 2.26
N ILE A 112 -4.61 3.03 1.36
CA ILE A 112 -5.44 4.20 1.62
C ILE A 112 -6.90 3.75 1.69
N LEU A 113 -7.42 3.62 2.91
CA LEU A 113 -8.73 3.03 3.16
C LEU A 113 -9.90 3.84 2.56
N SER A 114 -9.77 5.17 2.48
CA SER A 114 -10.81 6.06 1.95
C SER A 114 -11.08 5.90 0.45
N VAL A 115 -10.15 5.28 -0.29
CA VAL A 115 -10.30 4.95 -1.72
C VAL A 115 -10.45 3.44 -1.98
N SER A 116 -10.60 2.63 -0.92
CA SER A 116 -10.63 1.16 -0.97
C SER A 116 -12.03 0.55 -0.92
N SER A 117 -13.08 1.26 -1.36
CA SER A 117 -14.48 0.81 -1.31
C SER A 117 -14.99 0.47 0.10
N ARG A 118 -14.48 1.18 1.11
CA ARG A 118 -14.84 1.03 2.53
C ARG A 118 -15.53 2.28 3.04
N ILE A 119 -16.30 2.11 4.12
CA ILE A 119 -16.74 3.23 4.95
C ILE A 119 -15.63 3.47 5.98
N THR A 120 -15.07 4.66 5.98
CA THR A 120 -13.97 5.05 6.88
C THR A 120 -14.00 6.58 7.02
N GLY A 121 -13.07 7.13 7.79
CA GLY A 121 -12.84 8.58 7.85
C GLY A 121 -12.61 9.21 6.47
N GLU A 122 -12.71 10.53 6.44
CA GLU A 122 -12.61 11.31 5.21
C GLU A 122 -11.27 11.12 4.48
N ALA A 123 -11.26 11.42 3.18
CA ALA A 123 -10.03 11.38 2.41
C ALA A 123 -9.04 12.42 2.97
N MET A 124 -7.85 11.94 3.30
CA MET A 124 -6.79 12.76 3.87
C MET A 124 -6.37 13.90 2.94
N ALA A 125 -6.04 15.04 3.52
CA ALA A 125 -5.45 16.13 2.77
C ALA A 125 -4.07 15.73 2.23
N LYS A 126 -3.64 16.40 1.16
CA LYS A 126 -2.37 16.09 0.50
C LYS A 126 -1.18 16.19 1.45
N ASP A 127 -1.07 17.29 2.19
CA ASP A 127 0.09 17.57 3.03
C ASP A 127 0.15 16.60 4.22
N GLU A 128 -1.00 16.23 4.76
CA GLU A 128 -1.13 15.18 5.77
C GLU A 128 -0.65 13.83 5.24
N MET A 129 -1.00 13.47 4.00
CA MET A 129 -0.56 12.22 3.38
C MET A 129 0.95 12.21 3.17
N CYS A 130 1.52 13.30 2.69
CA CYS A 130 2.97 13.44 2.55
C CYS A 130 3.67 13.32 3.93
N ALA A 131 3.11 13.91 4.99
CA ALA A 131 3.66 13.83 6.33
C ALA A 131 3.59 12.41 6.92
N GLU A 132 2.46 11.71 6.76
CA GLU A 132 2.33 10.31 7.21
C GLU A 132 3.28 9.38 6.46
N ILE A 133 3.43 9.56 5.14
CA ILE A 133 4.36 8.77 4.33
C ILE A 133 5.81 9.07 4.73
N ALA A 134 6.17 10.34 4.93
CA ALA A 134 7.50 10.71 5.41
C ALA A 134 7.81 10.06 6.77
N CYS A 135 6.83 10.00 7.67
CA CYS A 135 6.97 9.32 8.96
C CYS A 135 7.27 7.81 8.78
N ILE A 136 6.54 7.13 7.88
CA ILE A 136 6.78 5.72 7.55
C ILE A 136 8.18 5.53 6.96
N LEU A 137 8.56 6.32 5.96
CA LEU A 137 9.86 6.20 5.30
C LEU A 137 11.03 6.45 6.25
N ASN A 138 10.91 7.46 7.12
CA ASN A 138 11.90 7.74 8.15
C ASN A 138 12.04 6.59 9.16
N ALA A 139 10.92 5.98 9.57
CA ALA A 139 10.94 4.85 10.50
C ALA A 139 11.64 3.61 9.91
N HIS A 140 11.60 3.43 8.58
CA HIS A 140 12.32 2.37 7.88
C HIS A 140 13.71 2.79 7.36
N GLY A 141 14.12 4.05 7.59
CA GLY A 141 15.42 4.57 7.16
C GLY A 141 15.56 4.74 5.64
N TRP A 142 14.46 4.87 4.90
CA TRP A 142 14.49 4.95 3.43
C TRP A 142 14.71 6.37 2.95
N GLN A 143 15.89 6.64 2.39
CA GLN A 143 16.25 7.97 1.87
C GLN A 143 16.11 8.14 0.36
N ARG A 144 16.09 7.03 -0.39
CA ARG A 144 15.90 7.02 -1.84
C ARG A 144 15.05 5.82 -2.16
N LEU A 145 14.11 5.98 -3.09
CA LEU A 145 13.17 4.91 -3.42
C LEU A 145 12.58 5.12 -4.81
N VAL A 146 11.98 4.06 -5.36
CA VAL A 146 11.15 4.10 -6.55
C VAL A 146 9.69 4.21 -6.12
N LEU A 147 8.98 5.22 -6.60
CA LEU A 147 7.55 5.35 -6.35
C LEU A 147 6.80 4.70 -7.50
N VAL A 148 5.96 3.74 -7.16
CA VAL A 148 4.99 3.14 -8.07
C VAL A 148 3.62 3.50 -7.56
N SER A 149 2.78 4.07 -8.42
CA SER A 149 1.43 4.44 -8.03
C SER A 149 0.45 4.13 -9.15
N HIS A 150 -0.68 3.56 -8.77
CA HIS A 150 -1.81 3.39 -9.68
C HIS A 150 -2.86 4.45 -9.35
N SER A 151 -2.77 5.64 -9.95
CA SER A 151 -3.79 6.67 -9.78
C SER A 151 -4.20 7.30 -11.12
N PRO A 152 -5.39 7.92 -11.20
CA PRO A 152 -5.67 8.86 -12.27
C PRO A 152 -4.55 9.94 -12.29
N PRO A 153 -4.05 10.37 -13.47
CA PRO A 153 -2.86 11.23 -13.59
C PRO A 153 -2.88 12.50 -12.73
N ARG A 154 -4.07 13.06 -12.48
CA ARG A 154 -4.30 14.32 -11.77
C ARG A 154 -3.90 14.29 -10.28
N ARG A 155 -4.07 13.15 -9.59
CA ARG A 155 -3.66 12.99 -8.18
C ARG A 155 -2.15 12.71 -8.03
N LEU A 156 -1.56 12.09 -9.05
CA LEU A 156 -0.13 11.75 -9.11
C LEU A 156 0.74 13.00 -9.32
N ALA A 157 0.35 13.90 -10.23
CA ALA A 157 1.03 15.18 -10.44
C ALA A 157 1.11 16.00 -9.15
N GLN A 158 0.07 15.92 -8.33
CA GLN A 158 0.03 16.57 -7.03
C GLN A 158 1.06 15.95 -6.07
N PHE A 159 1.16 14.61 -6.02
CA PHE A 159 2.10 13.89 -5.15
C PHE A 159 3.58 14.17 -5.49
N CYS A 160 3.95 14.16 -6.77
CA CYS A 160 5.33 14.39 -7.21
C CYS A 160 5.86 15.82 -6.96
N LEU A 161 4.97 16.82 -6.81
CA LEU A 161 5.36 18.22 -6.68
C LEU A 161 5.75 18.65 -5.25
N LEU A 162 5.59 17.82 -4.21
CA LEU A 162 5.79 18.25 -2.82
C LEU A 162 6.91 17.56 -2.04
N THR A 163 7.56 16.57 -2.64
CA THR A 163 8.44 15.70 -1.87
C THR A 163 9.89 15.91 -2.28
N GLN A 164 10.74 16.33 -1.33
CA GLN A 164 12.21 16.50 -1.47
C GLN A 164 12.98 15.19 -1.72
N TRP A 165 12.29 14.07 -1.94
CA TRP A 165 12.88 12.77 -2.23
C TRP A 165 13.00 12.57 -3.75
N LEU A 166 14.11 12.01 -4.21
CA LEU A 166 14.30 11.64 -5.61
C LEU A 166 13.45 10.40 -5.93
N PHE A 167 12.26 10.59 -6.50
CA PHE A 167 11.42 9.49 -6.99
C PHE A 167 11.69 9.21 -8.47
N TYR A 168 12.06 7.98 -8.77
CA TYR A 168 11.82 7.42 -10.11
C TYR A 168 10.39 6.91 -10.13
N SER A 169 9.55 7.44 -11.03
CA SER A 169 8.13 7.09 -11.13
C SER A 169 7.91 6.10 -12.28
N ILE A 170 7.36 4.92 -12.00
CA ILE A 170 6.91 3.96 -13.02
C ILE A 170 5.38 3.96 -13.05
N PHE A 171 4.80 4.21 -14.22
CA PHE A 171 3.35 4.28 -14.44
C PHE A 171 2.82 2.98 -15.03
N LEU A 172 1.88 2.35 -14.33
CA LEU A 172 1.13 1.21 -14.84
C LEU A 172 -0.25 1.69 -15.28
N MET A 173 -0.43 1.86 -16.59
CA MET A 173 -1.74 2.09 -17.19
C MET A 173 -2.37 0.74 -17.49
N TRP A 174 -3.27 0.26 -16.64
CA TRP A 174 -4.04 -0.94 -16.95
C TRP A 174 -5.07 -0.60 -18.02
N ARG A 175 -4.78 -0.91 -19.29
CA ARG A 175 -5.82 -1.01 -20.32
C ARG A 175 -6.67 -2.22 -19.94
N THR A 176 -7.91 -2.00 -19.50
CA THR A 176 -8.93 -3.04 -19.54
C THR A 176 -9.20 -3.36 -21.00
N THR A 177 -8.56 -4.39 -21.55
CA THR A 177 -9.04 -5.05 -22.77
C THR A 177 -10.14 -6.02 -22.38
N SER A 178 -11.38 -5.59 -22.56
CA SER A 178 -12.56 -6.41 -22.86
C SER A 178 -13.76 -5.50 -23.02
#